data_AF-A0A0K8P8Z5-F1
#
_entry.id   AF-A0A0K8P8Z5-F1
#
_cell.length_a   1.000
_cell.length_b   1.000
_cell.length_c   1.000
_cell.angle_alpha   90.00
_cell.angle_beta   90.00
_cell.angle_gamma   90.00
#
_symmetry.space_group_name_H-M   'P 1'
#
loop_
_entity.id
_entity.type
_entity.pdbx_description
1 polymer ?
#
loop_
_entity_poly.entity_id
_entity_poly.type
_entity_poly.pdbx_seq_one_letter_code
_entity_poly.pdbx_strand_id
1 'polypeptide(L)'
;MIEKIAQIIDDLKKKQYNEPKLDIFDVHVDRIEGEKIKLQGTVLEKENLVNLCGAILDMFPNFSIDTGQIAVLRNPDTPIWNVNKNLTSMHSDLSFQSELTTQMLFGDPVEILADEGDWVLGRNVTDGYISHTYKNYLSKLELPQLTHIVKDPVVRVYDSPKREKILSRVFGGTKTGILDEDHEMVKIRASVDGWIRREALRSFASIPDEPDLLRELVCQNAKSLIGVPYLWGGSSANGIDCSGLAQWSYRLAGISIKRDAHMQYIAEQIVEPPFLPGDVVLYGNKTPEKLSITHASISLGGWVVIHSSRSRNGVYIDNVQEVEHLRDSFAAAIRYIP
;
A
#
# COMPACT_ATOMS: atom_id res chain seq x y z
N MET A 1 9.39 -11.88 -37.23
CA MET A 1 10.17 -12.17 -36.00
C MET A 1 9.90 -11.13 -34.94
N ILE A 2 10.06 -9.83 -35.25
CA ILE A 2 9.73 -8.72 -34.34
C ILE A 2 8.32 -8.90 -33.72
N GLU A 3 7.29 -9.12 -34.53
CA GLU A 3 5.91 -9.35 -34.04
C GLU A 3 5.79 -10.54 -33.07
N LYS A 4 6.54 -11.62 -33.31
CA LYS A 4 6.54 -12.80 -32.43
C LYS A 4 7.19 -12.49 -31.09
N ILE A 5 8.29 -11.74 -31.09
CA ILE A 5 8.96 -11.30 -29.86
C ILE A 5 8.08 -10.29 -29.11
N ALA A 6 7.43 -9.37 -29.81
CA ALA A 6 6.45 -8.46 -29.23
C ALA A 6 5.30 -9.24 -28.56
N GLN A 7 4.82 -10.31 -29.19
CA GLN A 7 3.80 -11.18 -28.58
C GLN A 7 4.31 -11.88 -27.31
N ILE A 8 5.56 -12.36 -27.27
CA ILE A 8 6.17 -12.94 -26.06
C ILE A 8 6.20 -11.90 -24.92
N ILE A 9 6.65 -10.68 -25.24
CA ILE A 9 6.68 -9.56 -24.29
C ILE A 9 5.28 -9.28 -23.75
N ASP A 10 4.29 -9.15 -24.62
CA ASP A 10 2.90 -8.89 -24.24
C ASP A 10 2.30 -10.02 -23.40
N ASP A 11 2.60 -11.27 -23.74
CA ASP A 11 2.13 -12.44 -23.00
C ASP A 11 2.74 -12.50 -21.60
N LEU A 12 4.03 -12.23 -21.45
CA LEU A 12 4.69 -12.14 -20.14
C LEU A 12 4.11 -10.99 -19.31
N LYS A 13 3.94 -9.81 -19.92
CA LYS A 13 3.34 -8.65 -19.25
C LYS A 13 1.93 -8.97 -18.74
N LYS A 14 1.10 -9.65 -19.54
CA LYS A 14 -0.27 -10.01 -19.13
C LYS A 14 -0.34 -11.11 -18.07
N LYS A 15 0.58 -12.08 -18.10
CA LYS A 15 0.53 -13.26 -17.23
C LYS A 15 1.28 -13.09 -15.91
N GLN A 16 2.42 -12.39 -15.92
CA GLN A 16 3.34 -12.33 -14.78
C GLN A 16 3.49 -10.91 -14.21
N TYR A 17 3.41 -9.88 -15.05
CA TYR A 17 3.75 -8.50 -14.66
C TYR A 17 2.59 -7.53 -14.92
N ASN A 18 1.37 -7.97 -14.62
CA ASN A 18 0.13 -7.27 -15.00
C ASN A 18 -0.35 -6.23 -13.98
N GLU A 19 0.31 -6.14 -12.83
CA GLU A 19 0.00 -5.17 -11.78
C GLU A 19 1.01 -4.00 -11.80
N PRO A 20 0.70 -2.89 -12.49
CA PRO A 20 1.63 -1.77 -12.64
C PRO A 20 1.96 -1.04 -11.33
N LYS A 21 1.20 -1.30 -10.25
CA LYS A 21 1.50 -0.78 -8.92
C LYS A 21 2.46 -1.67 -8.13
N LEU A 22 2.79 -2.86 -8.60
CA LEU A 22 3.76 -3.75 -7.95
C LEU A 22 4.95 -4.10 -8.83
N ASP A 23 4.81 -3.96 -10.14
CA ASP A 23 5.85 -4.30 -11.11
C ASP A 23 5.95 -3.25 -12.23
N ILE A 24 7.12 -3.20 -12.86
CA ILE A 24 7.42 -2.41 -14.04
C ILE A 24 7.98 -3.38 -15.08
N PHE A 25 7.26 -3.53 -16.19
CA PHE A 25 7.71 -4.31 -17.33
C PHE A 25 7.31 -3.58 -18.61
N ASP A 26 8.22 -2.75 -19.10
CA ASP A 26 8.08 -1.96 -20.32
C ASP A 26 9.29 -2.20 -21.21
N VAL A 27 9.28 -3.34 -21.90
CA VAL A 27 10.36 -3.75 -22.80
C VAL A 27 9.81 -3.80 -24.21
N HIS A 28 10.62 -3.39 -25.18
CA HIS A 28 10.29 -3.52 -26.59
C HIS A 28 11.53 -3.84 -27.42
N VAL A 29 11.30 -4.34 -28.63
CA VAL A 29 12.36 -4.61 -29.58
C VAL A 29 12.80 -3.28 -30.21
N ASP A 30 14.07 -2.92 -30.03
CA ASP A 30 14.69 -1.79 -30.75
C ASP A 30 14.89 -2.19 -32.22
N ARG A 31 15.69 -3.25 -32.44
CA ARG A 31 15.96 -3.79 -33.78
C ARG A 31 16.50 -5.21 -33.76
N ILE A 32 16.53 -5.83 -34.94
CA ILE A 32 17.13 -7.15 -35.17
C ILE A 32 18.17 -7.01 -36.28
N GLU A 33 19.41 -7.41 -36.00
CA GLU A 33 20.55 -7.35 -36.94
C GLU A 33 21.19 -8.74 -37.01
N GLY A 34 20.96 -9.48 -38.10
CA GLY A 34 21.43 -10.86 -38.22
C GLY A 34 20.82 -11.76 -37.14
N GLU A 35 21.66 -12.48 -36.40
CA GLU A 35 21.29 -13.34 -35.27
C GLU A 35 21.34 -12.61 -33.91
N LYS A 36 21.22 -11.28 -33.92
CA LYS A 36 21.25 -10.46 -32.70
C LYS A 36 19.94 -9.67 -32.56
N ILE A 37 19.27 -9.85 -31.42
CA ILE A 37 18.07 -9.10 -31.01
C ILE A 37 18.50 -8.03 -30.02
N LYS A 38 18.16 -6.76 -30.29
CA LYS A 38 18.38 -5.67 -29.33
C LYS A 38 17.06 -5.28 -28.70
N LEU A 39 17.03 -5.30 -27.37
CA LEU A 39 15.88 -4.88 -26.57
C LEU A 39 16.22 -3.60 -25.82
N GLN A 40 15.20 -2.76 -25.62
CA GLN A 40 15.31 -1.54 -24.83
C GLN A 40 14.07 -1.36 -23.95
N GLY A 41 14.20 -0.50 -22.94
CA GLY A 41 13.10 -0.17 -22.04
C GLY A 41 13.47 -0.35 -20.58
N THR A 42 12.54 -0.82 -19.77
CA THR A 42 12.70 -0.86 -18.31
C THR A 42 12.00 -2.06 -17.70
N VAL A 43 12.66 -2.67 -16.72
CA VAL A 43 12.09 -3.69 -15.85
C VAL A 43 12.31 -3.32 -14.39
N LEU A 44 11.44 -3.79 -13.49
CA LEU A 44 11.64 -3.60 -12.06
C LEU A 44 12.87 -4.37 -11.59
N GLU A 45 12.91 -5.69 -11.84
CA GLU A 45 13.96 -6.57 -11.32
C GLU A 45 14.72 -7.30 -12.44
N LYS A 46 15.96 -7.70 -12.13
CA LYS A 46 16.82 -8.45 -13.07
C LYS A 46 16.21 -9.80 -13.46
N GLU A 47 15.47 -10.43 -12.55
CA GLU A 47 14.82 -11.72 -12.80
C GLU A 47 13.78 -11.62 -13.92
N ASN A 48 13.03 -10.52 -13.98
CA ASN A 48 12.05 -10.25 -15.05
C ASN A 48 12.73 -10.25 -16.42
N LEU A 49 13.94 -9.68 -16.50
CA LEU A 49 14.75 -9.70 -17.72
C LEU A 49 15.27 -11.09 -18.07
N VAL A 50 15.70 -11.87 -17.08
CA VAL A 50 16.13 -13.26 -17.29
C VAL A 50 14.99 -14.11 -17.83
N ASN A 51 13.79 -13.98 -17.26
CA ASN A 51 12.58 -14.68 -17.70
C ASN A 51 12.21 -14.31 -19.15
N LEU A 52 12.27 -13.02 -19.50
CA LEU A 52 12.06 -12.57 -20.88
C LEU A 52 13.09 -13.17 -21.84
N CYS A 53 14.38 -13.13 -21.49
CA CYS A 53 15.43 -13.67 -22.35
C CYS A 53 15.25 -15.18 -22.56
N GLY A 54 14.93 -15.94 -21.50
CA GLY A 54 14.63 -17.36 -21.59
C GLY A 54 13.49 -17.65 -22.56
N ALA A 55 12.35 -16.96 -22.40
CA ALA A 55 11.18 -17.15 -23.26
C ALA A 55 11.46 -16.83 -24.74
N ILE A 56 12.30 -15.83 -25.04
CA ILE A 56 12.71 -15.51 -26.42
C ILE A 56 13.65 -16.61 -26.96
N LEU A 57 14.64 -17.04 -26.18
CA LEU A 57 15.63 -18.04 -26.61
C LEU A 57 15.02 -19.43 -26.80
N ASP A 58 14.00 -19.79 -26.02
CA ASP A 58 13.24 -21.03 -26.21
C ASP A 58 12.63 -21.11 -27.62
N MET A 59 12.23 -19.97 -28.17
CA MET A 59 11.63 -19.86 -29.50
C MET A 59 12.65 -19.54 -30.62
N PHE A 60 13.77 -18.89 -30.27
CA PHE A 60 14.81 -18.46 -31.18
C PHE A 60 16.21 -18.84 -30.65
N PRO A 61 16.56 -20.14 -30.57
CA PRO A 61 17.74 -20.62 -29.84
C PRO A 61 19.09 -20.23 -30.45
N ASN A 62 19.12 -19.89 -31.75
CA ASN A 62 20.34 -19.46 -32.44
C ASN A 62 20.63 -17.96 -32.31
N PHE A 63 19.76 -17.21 -31.63
CA PHE A 63 19.92 -15.77 -31.48
C PHE A 63 20.65 -15.41 -30.19
N SER A 64 21.34 -14.27 -30.23
CA SER A 64 21.83 -13.58 -29.03
C SER A 64 20.93 -12.40 -28.70
N ILE A 65 20.73 -12.13 -27.41
CA ILE A 65 19.91 -11.01 -26.94
C ILE A 65 20.82 -9.99 -26.27
N ASP A 66 20.71 -8.75 -26.72
CA ASP A 66 21.39 -7.59 -26.17
C ASP A 66 20.39 -6.76 -25.37
N THR A 67 20.64 -6.67 -24.07
CA THR A 67 19.80 -6.00 -23.09
C THR A 67 20.47 -4.75 -22.53
N GLY A 68 21.55 -4.26 -23.17
CA GLY A 68 22.32 -3.12 -22.68
C GLY A 68 21.54 -1.79 -22.61
N GLN A 69 20.38 -1.71 -23.27
CA GLN A 69 19.47 -0.57 -23.23
C GLN A 69 18.23 -0.81 -22.33
N ILE A 70 18.22 -1.89 -21.55
CA ILE A 70 17.18 -2.14 -20.55
C ILE A 70 17.67 -1.65 -19.20
N ALA A 71 16.94 -0.71 -18.61
CA ALA A 71 17.14 -0.29 -17.24
C ALA A 71 16.50 -1.30 -16.27
N VAL A 72 17.25 -1.72 -15.24
CA VAL A 72 16.75 -2.49 -14.10
C VAL A 72 16.65 -1.54 -12.92
N LEU A 73 15.44 -1.22 -12.46
CA LEU A 73 15.21 -0.15 -11.49
C LEU A 73 15.49 -0.55 -10.05
N ARG A 74 15.27 -1.83 -9.71
CA ARG A 74 15.42 -2.36 -8.35
C ARG A 74 16.56 -3.38 -8.28
N ASN A 75 17.47 -3.13 -7.36
CA ASN A 75 18.62 -3.98 -7.06
C ASN A 75 19.02 -3.81 -5.57
N PRO A 76 19.97 -4.61 -5.04
CA PRO A 76 20.37 -4.51 -3.63
C PRO A 76 20.91 -3.14 -3.19
N ASP A 77 21.38 -2.31 -4.12
CA ASP A 77 21.92 -0.97 -3.87
C ASP A 77 20.89 0.15 -4.10
N THR A 78 19.64 -0.19 -4.45
CA THR A 78 18.56 0.79 -4.64
C THR A 78 18.38 1.63 -3.37
N PRO A 79 18.53 2.97 -3.43
CA PRO A 79 18.47 3.80 -2.24
C PRO A 79 17.12 3.70 -1.55
N ILE A 80 17.13 3.54 -0.22
CA ILE A 80 15.93 3.65 0.61
C ILE A 80 15.98 4.98 1.35
N TRP A 81 14.97 5.82 1.13
CA TRP A 81 14.73 7.03 1.90
C TRP A 81 13.48 6.85 2.75
N ASN A 82 13.22 7.75 3.67
CA ASN A 82 12.04 7.73 4.52
C ASN A 82 11.21 8.98 4.30
N VAL A 83 9.90 8.85 4.47
CA VAL A 83 8.99 10.00 4.54
C VAL A 83 9.36 10.88 5.73
N ASN A 84 9.65 12.16 5.48
CA ASN A 84 10.06 13.13 6.49
C ASN A 84 8.94 14.10 6.92
N LYS A 85 7.73 13.94 6.37
CA LYS A 85 6.51 14.68 6.74
C LYS A 85 5.56 13.77 7.51
N ASN A 86 4.60 14.37 8.24
CA ASN A 86 3.59 13.58 8.96
C ASN A 86 2.74 12.69 8.03
N LEU A 87 2.46 13.21 6.84
CA LEU A 87 1.68 12.58 5.80
C LEU A 87 2.19 13.15 4.47
N THR A 88 2.45 12.28 3.51
CA THR A 88 2.75 12.64 2.13
C THR A 88 1.91 11.81 1.18
N SER A 89 1.88 12.19 -0.09
CA SER A 89 1.11 11.55 -1.14
C SER A 89 2.01 10.87 -2.16
N MET A 90 1.48 9.83 -2.80
CA MET A 90 1.95 9.39 -4.09
C MET A 90 0.90 9.68 -5.16
N HIS A 91 1.36 9.93 -6.38
CA HIS A 91 0.59 10.48 -7.47
C HIS A 91 0.76 9.62 -8.72
N SER A 92 -0.25 9.64 -9.59
CA SER A 92 -0.26 8.92 -10.86
C SER A 92 0.75 9.46 -11.87
N ASP A 93 1.23 10.69 -11.68
CA ASP A 93 2.13 11.42 -12.59
C ASP A 93 2.97 12.44 -11.79
N LEU A 94 3.90 13.13 -12.44
CA LEU A 94 4.85 14.11 -11.86
C LEU A 94 4.19 15.45 -11.51
N SER A 95 3.00 15.42 -10.92
CA SER A 95 2.22 16.62 -10.60
C SER A 95 1.32 16.41 -9.39
N PHE A 96 1.26 17.42 -8.52
CA PHE A 96 0.30 17.44 -7.41
C PHE A 96 -1.15 17.54 -7.87
N GLN A 97 -1.40 17.91 -9.13
CA GLN A 97 -2.73 17.96 -9.73
C GLN A 97 -3.14 16.62 -10.35
N SER A 98 -2.21 15.66 -10.48
CA SER A 98 -2.55 14.32 -10.94
C SER A 98 -3.27 13.54 -9.84
N GLU A 99 -3.89 12.43 -10.22
CA GLU A 99 -4.60 11.55 -9.31
C GLU A 99 -3.74 11.15 -8.11
N LEU A 100 -4.30 11.33 -6.90
CA LEU A 100 -3.77 10.78 -5.66
C LEU A 100 -3.96 9.26 -5.68
N THR A 101 -2.86 8.50 -5.68
CA THR A 101 -2.91 7.02 -5.72
C THR A 101 -2.85 6.42 -4.33
N THR A 102 -2.02 6.97 -3.44
CA THR A 102 -1.95 6.56 -2.03
C THR A 102 -1.34 7.67 -1.16
N GLN A 103 -1.33 7.49 0.16
CA GLN A 103 -0.58 8.31 1.10
C GLN A 103 0.36 7.46 1.95
N MET A 104 1.43 8.09 2.44
CA MET A 104 2.46 7.48 3.29
C MET A 104 2.68 8.33 4.54
N LEU A 105 3.05 7.69 5.64
CA LEU A 105 3.22 8.30 6.96
C LEU A 105 4.69 8.57 7.26
N PHE A 106 4.96 9.46 8.22
CA PHE A 106 6.33 9.72 8.69
C PHE A 106 7.09 8.41 8.98
N GLY A 107 8.32 8.33 8.51
CA GLY A 107 9.20 7.19 8.72
C GLY A 107 8.97 6.03 7.76
N ASP A 108 7.87 6.01 6.98
CA ASP A 108 7.63 4.94 6.00
C ASP A 108 8.81 4.86 5.01
N PRO A 109 9.40 3.67 4.81
CA PRO A 109 10.53 3.48 3.91
C PRO A 109 10.08 3.41 2.44
N VAL A 110 10.81 4.12 1.57
CA VAL A 110 10.56 4.24 0.14
C VAL A 110 11.85 3.93 -0.62
N GLU A 111 11.83 2.89 -1.44
CA GLU A 111 12.86 2.60 -2.44
C GLU A 111 12.75 3.63 -3.57
N ILE A 112 13.87 4.27 -3.92
CA ILE A 112 13.95 5.26 -5.01
C ILE A 112 14.31 4.52 -6.30
N LEU A 113 13.30 4.21 -7.12
CA LEU A 113 13.46 3.45 -8.36
C LEU A 113 14.02 4.30 -9.51
N ALA A 114 13.58 5.56 -9.59
CA ALA A 114 14.09 6.52 -10.55
C ALA A 114 14.04 7.95 -9.98
N ASP A 115 15.04 8.76 -10.32
CA ASP A 115 15.08 10.19 -10.03
C ASP A 115 14.47 10.96 -11.21
N GLU A 116 13.40 11.70 -10.95
CA GLU A 116 12.62 12.43 -11.96
C GLU A 116 12.66 13.94 -11.66
N GLY A 117 13.79 14.40 -11.10
CA GLY A 117 14.03 15.79 -10.73
C GLY A 117 13.45 16.12 -9.36
N ASP A 118 12.36 16.88 -9.34
CA ASP A 118 11.62 17.23 -8.12
C ASP A 118 10.75 16.07 -7.59
N TRP A 119 10.58 15.04 -8.41
CA TRP A 119 9.82 13.83 -8.13
C TRP A 119 10.73 12.61 -8.16
N VAL A 120 10.24 11.51 -7.61
CA VAL A 120 10.85 10.19 -7.75
C VAL A 120 9.76 9.18 -8.08
N LEU A 121 10.10 8.19 -8.89
CA LEU A 121 9.35 6.95 -8.95
C LEU A 121 9.71 6.15 -7.70
N GLY A 122 8.80 6.12 -6.74
CA GLY A 122 9.02 5.50 -5.44
C GLY A 122 8.29 4.16 -5.34
N ARG A 123 8.90 3.22 -4.63
CA ARG A 123 8.25 1.98 -4.17
C ARG A 123 8.15 1.97 -2.66
N ASN A 124 6.94 1.96 -2.11
CA ASN A 124 6.74 1.79 -0.68
C ASN A 124 7.19 0.37 -0.29
N VAL A 125 8.17 0.27 0.61
CA VAL A 125 8.76 -1.01 1.00
C VAL A 125 7.76 -1.90 1.76
N THR A 126 6.75 -1.29 2.41
CA THR A 126 5.81 -2.02 3.27
C THR A 126 4.83 -2.89 2.48
N ASP A 127 4.29 -2.38 1.38
CA ASP A 127 3.27 -3.07 0.57
C ASP A 127 3.71 -3.31 -0.88
N GLY A 128 4.84 -2.72 -1.28
CA GLY A 128 5.40 -2.78 -2.63
C GLY A 128 4.79 -1.79 -3.62
N TYR A 129 3.96 -0.84 -3.14
CA TYR A 129 3.22 0.06 -4.04
C TYR A 129 4.14 1.05 -4.76
N ILE A 130 4.03 1.10 -6.09
CA ILE A 130 4.83 1.93 -6.98
C ILE A 130 4.00 3.10 -7.52
N SER A 131 4.49 4.32 -7.34
CA SER A 131 3.92 5.54 -7.91
C SER A 131 4.89 6.72 -7.74
N HIS A 132 4.55 7.90 -8.27
CA HIS A 132 5.41 9.08 -8.15
C HIS A 132 5.22 9.79 -6.81
N THR A 133 6.29 10.26 -6.17
CA THR A 133 6.19 11.06 -4.94
C THR A 133 7.17 12.22 -4.95
N TYR A 134 6.82 13.30 -4.26
CA TYR A 134 7.63 14.50 -4.25
C TYR A 134 8.90 14.30 -3.42
N LYS A 135 10.06 14.50 -4.06
CA LYS A 135 11.37 14.15 -3.53
C LYS A 135 11.70 14.86 -2.21
N ASN A 136 11.30 16.12 -2.05
CA ASN A 136 11.60 16.91 -0.86
C ASN A 136 10.76 16.51 0.38
N TYR A 137 9.80 15.61 0.23
CA TYR A 137 9.09 14.97 1.36
C TYR A 137 9.75 13.70 1.84
N LEU A 138 10.86 13.31 1.20
CA LEU A 138 11.67 12.17 1.56
C LEU A 138 13.05 12.65 2.03
N SER A 139 13.69 11.86 2.89
CA SER A 139 15.10 12.03 3.26
C SER A 139 15.65 10.75 3.86
N LYS A 140 16.97 10.58 3.88
CA LYS A 140 17.60 9.56 4.73
C LYS A 140 17.41 9.95 6.19
N LEU A 141 16.63 9.18 6.95
CA LEU A 141 16.40 9.43 8.37
C LEU A 141 17.12 8.39 9.21
N GLU A 142 17.80 8.84 10.25
CA GLU A 142 18.15 7.98 11.38
C GLU A 142 16.90 7.85 12.26
N LEU A 143 16.28 6.67 12.22
CA LEU A 143 15.16 6.31 13.07
C LEU A 143 15.66 5.52 14.27
N PRO A 144 15.10 5.75 15.47
CA PRO A 144 15.38 4.88 16.62
C PRO A 144 14.80 3.48 16.36
N GLN A 145 15.06 2.55 17.26
CA GLN A 145 14.32 1.29 17.28
C GLN A 145 12.82 1.59 17.38
N LEU A 146 12.07 1.11 16.39
CA LEU A 146 10.62 1.26 16.36
C LEU A 146 10.03 0.23 17.34
N THR A 147 9.37 0.71 18.37
CA THR A 147 8.79 -0.12 19.45
C THR A 147 7.29 0.06 19.57
N HIS A 148 6.74 1.14 19.01
CA HIS A 148 5.35 1.52 19.14
C HIS A 148 4.74 1.97 17.80
N ILE A 149 3.42 1.99 17.76
CA ILE A 149 2.63 2.61 16.70
C ILE A 149 1.63 3.60 17.31
N VAL A 150 1.46 4.75 16.68
CA VAL A 150 0.40 5.70 17.04
C VAL A 150 -0.93 5.05 16.67
N LYS A 151 -1.79 4.77 17.66
CA LYS A 151 -3.08 4.08 17.44
C LYS A 151 -4.27 5.03 17.29
N ASP A 152 -4.17 6.24 17.84
CA ASP A 152 -5.25 7.22 17.77
C ASP A 152 -5.22 7.90 16.38
N PRO A 153 -6.39 8.22 15.77
CA PRO A 153 -6.47 8.74 14.40
C PRO A 153 -5.57 9.96 14.13
N VAL A 154 -5.57 10.93 15.06
CA VAL A 154 -4.72 12.12 15.03
C VAL A 154 -4.33 12.50 16.45
N VAL A 155 -3.04 12.72 16.69
CA VAL A 155 -2.49 13.10 18.00
C VAL A 155 -1.74 14.40 17.89
N ARG A 156 -1.99 15.34 18.81
CA ARG A 156 -1.23 16.59 18.90
C ARG A 156 0.14 16.33 19.52
N VAL A 157 1.17 16.92 18.93
CA VAL A 157 2.57 16.85 19.41
C VAL A 157 2.91 18.17 20.10
N TYR A 158 3.44 18.09 21.31
CA TYR A 158 3.75 19.24 22.17
C TYR A 158 5.26 19.41 22.36
N ASP A 159 5.65 20.61 22.78
CA ASP A 159 7.04 20.99 23.07
C ASP A 159 7.56 20.42 24.39
N SER A 160 6.70 20.33 25.40
CA SER A 160 7.03 19.83 26.73
C SER A 160 5.94 18.86 27.27
N PRO A 161 6.25 18.05 28.30
CA PRO A 161 5.24 17.21 28.98
C PRO A 161 4.07 18.02 29.54
N LYS A 162 4.31 19.29 29.88
CA LYS A 162 3.30 20.23 30.39
C LYS A 162 2.34 20.73 29.30
N ARG A 163 2.59 20.39 28.02
CA ARG A 163 1.73 20.72 26.88
C ARG A 163 1.54 22.22 26.67
N GLU A 164 2.61 22.99 26.86
CA GLU A 164 2.57 24.47 26.80
C GLU A 164 2.31 24.98 25.38
N LYS A 165 2.87 24.32 24.36
CA LYS A 165 2.68 24.67 22.95
C LYS A 165 2.50 23.44 22.07
N ILE A 166 1.55 23.52 21.14
CA ILE A 166 1.41 22.53 20.06
C ILE A 166 2.48 22.82 18.99
N LEU A 167 3.34 21.84 18.73
CA LEU A 167 4.35 21.91 17.68
C LEU A 167 3.83 21.37 16.35
N SER A 168 3.09 20.26 16.40
CA SER A 168 2.67 19.51 15.21
C SER A 168 1.50 18.57 15.54
N ARG A 169 1.23 17.64 14.62
CA ARG A 169 0.36 16.49 14.82
C ARG A 169 1.02 15.24 14.26
N VAL A 170 0.64 14.06 14.72
CA VAL A 170 1.03 12.77 14.14
C VAL A 170 -0.24 11.96 13.84
N PHE A 171 -0.22 11.17 12.77
CA PHE A 171 -1.37 10.37 12.35
C PHE A 171 -1.25 8.94 12.85
N GLY A 172 -2.40 8.33 13.13
CA GLY A 172 -2.49 6.90 13.43
C GLY A 172 -1.88 6.06 12.32
N GLY A 173 -1.14 5.01 12.69
CA GLY A 173 -0.35 4.18 11.79
C GLY A 173 1.13 4.55 11.73
N THR A 174 1.54 5.70 12.27
CA THR A 174 2.95 6.11 12.33
C THR A 174 3.70 5.20 13.31
N LYS A 175 4.72 4.48 12.83
CA LYS A 175 5.60 3.65 13.66
C LYS A 175 6.69 4.55 14.28
N THR A 176 6.94 4.41 15.58
CA THR A 176 7.89 5.27 16.31
C THR A 176 8.60 4.53 17.43
N GLY A 177 9.71 5.10 17.91
CA GLY A 177 10.32 4.80 19.20
C GLY A 177 10.00 5.87 20.25
N ILE A 178 10.15 5.51 21.52
CA ILE A 178 10.12 6.44 22.65
C ILE A 178 11.55 6.97 22.86
N LEU A 179 11.69 8.29 22.92
CA LEU A 179 12.96 9.00 23.11
C LEU A 179 13.17 9.47 24.55
N ASP A 180 12.07 9.79 25.24
CA ASP A 180 12.05 10.27 26.62
C ASP A 180 10.65 10.06 27.23
N GLU A 181 10.55 10.05 28.55
CA GLU A 181 9.31 9.77 29.28
C GLU A 181 9.13 10.68 30.50
N ASP A 182 7.91 11.17 30.71
CA ASP A 182 7.50 11.95 31.88
C ASP A 182 6.04 11.64 32.24
N HIS A 183 5.84 10.76 33.22
CA HIS A 183 4.53 10.26 33.64
C HIS A 183 3.68 9.75 32.45
N GLU A 184 2.56 10.43 32.16
CA GLU A 184 1.61 10.11 31.09
C GLU A 184 2.06 10.61 29.70
N MET A 185 3.17 11.35 29.64
CA MET A 185 3.68 11.92 28.40
C MET A 185 4.96 11.19 27.98
N VAL A 186 5.09 10.98 26.67
CA VAL A 186 6.29 10.39 26.07
C VAL A 186 6.74 11.24 24.90
N LYS A 187 8.05 11.45 24.78
CA LYS A 187 8.65 12.10 23.63
C LYS A 187 8.89 11.05 22.55
N ILE A 188 8.41 11.31 21.34
CA ILE A 188 8.50 10.35 20.23
C ILE A 188 9.32 10.92 19.06
N ARG A 189 9.83 10.01 18.22
CA ARG A 189 10.37 10.36 16.91
C ARG A 189 9.22 10.61 15.93
N ALA A 190 9.17 11.81 15.33
CA ALA A 190 8.16 12.17 14.34
C ALA A 190 8.73 13.18 13.33
N SER A 191 7.90 13.74 12.43
CA SER A 191 8.37 14.82 11.54
C SER A 191 8.88 16.04 12.32
N VAL A 192 8.29 16.26 13.50
CA VAL A 192 8.78 17.14 14.56
C VAL A 192 8.74 16.31 15.84
N ASP A 193 9.92 15.95 16.36
CA ASP A 193 10.01 15.23 17.63
C ASP A 193 9.37 16.06 18.75
N GLY A 194 8.59 15.40 19.60
CA GLY A 194 7.88 16.08 20.67
C GLY A 194 7.05 15.13 21.50
N TRP A 195 6.35 15.72 22.48
CA TRP A 195 5.63 15.00 23.51
C TRP A 195 4.20 14.70 23.08
N ILE A 196 3.78 13.45 23.27
CA ILE A 196 2.40 13.00 23.11
C ILE A 196 1.95 12.26 24.37
N ARG A 197 0.65 12.04 24.51
CA ARG A 197 0.11 11.14 25.54
C ARG A 197 0.52 9.70 25.26
N ARG A 198 0.99 8.99 26.28
CA ARG A 198 1.40 7.57 26.17
C ARG A 198 0.26 6.71 25.68
N GLU A 199 -0.97 6.98 26.12
CA GLU A 199 -2.16 6.20 25.79
C GLU A 199 -2.53 6.28 24.30
N ALA A 200 -1.95 7.22 23.55
CA ALA A 200 -2.11 7.31 22.11
C ALA A 200 -1.21 6.33 21.33
N LEU A 201 -0.29 5.66 22.02
CA LEU A 201 0.58 4.62 21.47
C LEU A 201 0.06 3.22 21.81
N ARG A 202 0.39 2.27 20.94
CA ARG A 202 0.34 0.83 21.19
C ARG A 202 1.74 0.27 21.03
N SER A 203 2.21 -0.52 21.99
CA SER A 203 3.47 -1.25 21.86
C SER A 203 3.31 -2.39 20.86
N PHE A 204 4.32 -2.67 20.03
CA PHE A 204 4.28 -3.85 19.17
C PHE A 204 4.19 -5.14 19.98
N ALA A 205 4.80 -5.17 21.17
CA ALA A 205 4.75 -6.32 22.07
C ALA A 205 3.38 -6.52 22.74
N SER A 206 2.47 -5.55 22.63
CA SER A 206 1.10 -5.66 23.16
C SER A 206 0.06 -5.99 22.08
N ILE A 207 0.47 -6.20 20.84
CA ILE A 207 -0.43 -6.70 19.79
C ILE A 207 -0.71 -8.17 20.12
N PRO A 208 -1.98 -8.60 20.19
CA PRO A 208 -2.32 -9.97 20.54
C PRO A 208 -1.91 -10.94 19.43
N ASP A 209 -1.36 -12.09 19.81
CA ASP A 209 -1.08 -13.20 18.89
C ASP A 209 -2.32 -14.09 18.67
N GLU A 210 -3.29 -14.05 19.60
CA GLU A 210 -4.53 -14.82 19.50
C GLU A 210 -5.44 -14.31 18.35
N PRO A 211 -5.83 -15.18 17.39
CA PRO A 211 -6.56 -14.76 16.18
C PRO A 211 -7.85 -13.98 16.44
N ASP A 212 -8.65 -14.41 17.42
CA ASP A 212 -9.93 -13.77 17.74
C ASP A 212 -9.71 -12.33 18.27
N LEU A 213 -8.74 -12.16 19.17
CA LEU A 213 -8.37 -10.84 19.70
C LEU A 213 -7.76 -9.93 18.61
N LEU A 214 -7.01 -10.51 17.67
CA LEU A 214 -6.43 -9.77 16.56
C LEU A 214 -7.50 -9.29 15.57
N ARG A 215 -8.49 -10.14 15.28
CA ARG A 215 -9.68 -9.80 14.48
C ARG A 215 -10.52 -8.70 15.13
N GLU A 216 -10.73 -8.79 16.45
CA GLU A 216 -11.37 -7.72 17.22
C GLU A 216 -10.59 -6.41 17.16
N LEU A 217 -9.26 -6.48 17.26
CA LEU A 217 -8.38 -5.32 17.18
C LEU A 217 -8.51 -4.59 15.84
N VAL A 218 -8.50 -5.33 14.73
CA VAL A 218 -8.72 -4.78 13.38
C VAL A 218 -10.08 -4.06 13.31
N CYS A 219 -11.14 -4.69 13.82
CA CYS A 219 -12.47 -4.08 13.84
C CYS A 219 -12.53 -2.82 14.71
N GLN A 220 -11.88 -2.82 15.88
CA GLN A 220 -11.80 -1.65 16.77
C GLN A 220 -11.03 -0.50 16.12
N ASN A 221 -9.92 -0.79 15.44
CA ASN A 221 -9.17 0.19 14.67
C ASN A 221 -10.10 0.82 13.63
N ALA A 222 -10.77 0.03 12.79
CA ALA A 222 -11.69 0.54 11.76
C ALA A 222 -12.80 1.45 12.35
N LYS A 223 -13.40 1.03 13.47
CA LYS A 223 -14.45 1.81 14.17
C LYS A 223 -13.97 3.17 14.65
N SER A 224 -12.67 3.32 14.96
CA SER A 224 -12.11 4.61 15.39
C SER A 224 -12.13 5.70 14.31
N LEU A 225 -12.34 5.32 13.05
CA LEU A 225 -12.44 6.24 11.91
C LEU A 225 -13.87 6.52 11.47
N ILE A 226 -14.90 6.03 12.18
CA ILE A 226 -16.30 6.35 11.85
C ILE A 226 -16.49 7.87 11.76
N GLY A 227 -17.07 8.32 10.64
CA GLY A 227 -17.28 9.73 10.33
C GLY A 227 -16.10 10.44 9.62
N VAL A 228 -14.93 9.81 9.47
CA VAL A 228 -13.86 10.35 8.62
C VAL A 228 -14.36 10.42 7.17
N PRO A 229 -14.26 11.58 6.48
CA PRO A 229 -14.73 11.72 5.12
C PRO A 229 -14.02 10.80 4.12
N TYR A 230 -14.73 10.43 3.06
CA TYR A 230 -14.14 9.67 1.97
C TYR A 230 -13.13 10.54 1.21
N LEU A 231 -11.93 10.00 0.96
CA LEU A 231 -10.93 10.63 0.10
C LEU A 231 -10.30 9.55 -0.78
N TRP A 232 -10.46 9.67 -2.10
CA TRP A 232 -9.79 8.78 -3.05
C TRP A 232 -8.28 8.81 -2.88
N GLY A 233 -7.63 7.65 -2.80
CA GLY A 233 -6.21 7.53 -2.51
C GLY A 233 -5.85 7.83 -1.05
N GLY A 234 -6.81 8.23 -0.21
CA GLY A 234 -6.59 8.53 1.21
C GLY A 234 -6.36 7.29 2.07
N SER A 235 -5.40 7.37 2.99
CA SER A 235 -5.04 6.29 3.94
C SER A 235 -4.85 6.80 5.37
N SER A 236 -5.53 7.89 5.74
CA SER A 236 -5.38 8.53 7.05
C SER A 236 -6.67 9.15 7.59
N ALA A 237 -6.63 9.62 8.83
CA ALA A 237 -7.75 10.32 9.47
C ALA A 237 -8.11 11.68 8.83
N ASN A 238 -7.28 12.19 7.91
CA ASN A 238 -7.61 13.38 7.11
C ASN A 238 -8.59 13.09 5.95
N GLY A 239 -8.85 11.81 5.69
CA GLY A 239 -9.67 11.34 4.60
C GLY A 239 -9.16 9.97 4.16
N ILE A 240 -10.08 9.03 3.96
CA ILE A 240 -9.73 7.63 3.73
C ILE A 240 -10.63 7.01 2.68
N ASP A 241 -10.09 6.22 1.76
CA ASP A 241 -10.90 5.41 0.84
C ASP A 241 -11.18 4.01 1.41
N CYS A 242 -11.87 3.20 0.62
CA CYS A 242 -12.36 1.89 1.05
C CYS A 242 -11.23 0.92 1.38
N SER A 243 -10.29 0.71 0.45
CA SER A 243 -9.16 -0.20 0.66
C SER A 243 -8.11 0.39 1.61
N GLY A 244 -8.00 1.72 1.69
CA GLY A 244 -7.20 2.45 2.67
C GLY A 244 -7.69 2.24 4.10
N LEU A 245 -9.02 2.17 4.32
CA LEU A 245 -9.57 1.81 5.63
C LEU A 245 -9.19 0.39 6.05
N ALA A 246 -9.30 -0.56 5.11
CA ALA A 246 -8.85 -1.93 5.35
C ALA A 246 -7.35 -1.95 5.70
N GLN A 247 -6.51 -1.36 4.84
CA GLN A 247 -5.07 -1.33 5.02
C GLN A 247 -4.67 -0.68 6.35
N TRP A 248 -5.27 0.47 6.70
CA TRP A 248 -4.97 1.19 7.93
C TRP A 248 -5.34 0.38 9.19
N SER A 249 -6.48 -0.30 9.15
CA SER A 249 -6.97 -1.11 10.28
C SER A 249 -6.09 -2.32 10.55
N TYR A 250 -5.64 -3.00 9.49
CA TYR A 250 -4.68 -4.10 9.56
C TYR A 250 -3.28 -3.62 9.97
N ARG A 251 -2.84 -2.47 9.45
CA ARG A 251 -1.54 -1.87 9.82
C ARG A 251 -1.43 -1.61 11.33
N LEU A 252 -2.49 -1.11 11.96
CA LEU A 252 -2.55 -0.91 13.42
C LEU A 252 -2.60 -2.21 14.24
N ALA A 253 -2.91 -3.33 13.59
CA ALA A 253 -2.82 -4.68 14.13
C ALA A 253 -1.50 -5.37 13.76
N GLY A 254 -0.53 -4.66 13.18
CA GLY A 254 0.79 -5.20 12.84
C GLY A 254 0.84 -6.00 11.54
N ILE A 255 -0.27 -6.13 10.81
CA ILE A 255 -0.37 -6.89 9.56
C ILE A 255 -0.32 -5.91 8.38
N SER A 256 0.48 -6.22 7.36
CA SER A 256 0.54 -5.45 6.13
C SER A 256 -0.29 -6.12 5.04
N ILE A 257 -1.26 -5.40 4.49
CA ILE A 257 -2.06 -5.83 3.35
C ILE A 257 -1.90 -4.85 2.19
N LYS A 258 -2.24 -5.29 0.97
CA LYS A 258 -2.08 -4.49 -0.25
C LYS A 258 -3.01 -3.28 -0.26
N ARG A 259 -2.61 -2.24 -1.00
CA ARG A 259 -3.22 -0.91 -0.96
C ARG A 259 -4.58 -0.84 -1.67
N ASP A 260 -4.69 -1.41 -2.86
CA ASP A 260 -5.90 -1.28 -3.69
C ASP A 260 -6.83 -2.47 -3.48
N ALA A 261 -8.14 -2.23 -3.60
CA ALA A 261 -9.17 -3.24 -3.31
C ALA A 261 -8.99 -4.53 -4.11
N HIS A 262 -8.62 -4.42 -5.40
CA HIS A 262 -8.38 -5.61 -6.24
C HIS A 262 -7.12 -6.37 -5.84
N MET A 263 -6.13 -5.69 -5.28
CA MET A 263 -4.91 -6.33 -4.78
C MET A 263 -5.12 -7.00 -3.42
N GLN A 264 -6.22 -6.69 -2.73
CA GLN A 264 -6.61 -7.33 -1.48
C GLN A 264 -7.34 -8.67 -1.71
N TYR A 265 -7.67 -9.00 -2.97
CA TYR A 265 -8.20 -10.31 -3.35
C TYR A 265 -7.07 -11.35 -3.39
N ILE A 266 -7.23 -12.44 -2.65
CA ILE A 266 -6.29 -13.57 -2.61
C ILE A 266 -7.11 -14.84 -2.79
N ALA A 267 -6.98 -15.50 -3.94
CA ALA A 267 -7.85 -16.62 -4.33
C ALA A 267 -7.81 -17.77 -3.31
N GLU A 268 -6.64 -18.02 -2.74
CA GLU A 268 -6.39 -19.10 -1.78
C GLU A 268 -6.95 -18.81 -0.38
N GLN A 269 -7.39 -17.57 -0.10
CA GLN A 269 -7.90 -17.13 1.20
C GLN A 269 -9.39 -16.76 1.16
N ILE A 270 -10.10 -17.15 0.10
CA ILE A 270 -11.54 -16.91 -0.01
C ILE A 270 -12.28 -17.74 1.03
N VAL A 271 -13.22 -17.10 1.73
CA VAL A 271 -14.10 -17.73 2.71
C VAL A 271 -15.57 -17.52 2.37
N GLU A 272 -16.39 -18.48 2.77
CA GLU A 272 -17.86 -18.41 2.65
C GLU A 272 -18.49 -17.99 4.00
N PRO A 273 -19.73 -17.47 3.98
CA PRO A 273 -20.46 -17.13 5.21
C PRO A 273 -20.64 -18.34 6.15
N PRO A 274 -20.71 -18.15 7.48
CA PRO A 274 -20.68 -16.87 8.18
C PRO A 274 -19.26 -16.27 8.24
N PHE A 275 -19.14 -14.99 7.87
CA PHE A 275 -17.87 -14.27 7.93
C PHE A 275 -17.50 -13.95 9.39
N LEU A 276 -16.20 -13.99 9.68
CA LEU A 276 -15.67 -13.60 10.98
C LEU A 276 -15.36 -12.11 11.01
N PRO A 277 -15.35 -11.47 12.20
CA PRO A 277 -14.82 -10.12 12.34
C PRO A 277 -13.42 -10.02 11.72
N GLY A 278 -13.14 -8.93 11.01
CA GLY A 278 -11.85 -8.70 10.36
C GLY A 278 -11.77 -9.21 8.92
N ASP A 279 -12.61 -10.17 8.49
CA ASP A 279 -12.61 -10.62 7.08
C ASP A 279 -12.81 -9.43 6.14
N VAL A 280 -12.00 -9.32 5.09
CA VAL A 280 -12.12 -8.25 4.09
C VAL A 280 -13.15 -8.66 3.05
N VAL A 281 -14.26 -7.94 2.99
CA VAL A 281 -15.35 -8.19 2.04
C VAL A 281 -15.16 -7.30 0.82
N LEU A 282 -15.11 -7.91 -0.35
CA LEU A 282 -14.79 -7.26 -1.63
C LEU A 282 -16.01 -7.20 -2.53
N TYR A 283 -16.10 -6.11 -3.28
CA TYR A 283 -17.21 -5.83 -4.18
C TYR A 283 -16.70 -5.43 -5.56
N GLY A 284 -17.50 -5.71 -6.58
CA GLY A 284 -17.17 -5.37 -7.94
C GLY A 284 -18.06 -6.06 -8.96
N ASN A 285 -17.62 -6.05 -10.21
CA ASN A 285 -18.30 -6.74 -11.29
C ASN A 285 -17.74 -8.16 -11.42
N LYS A 286 -18.64 -9.15 -11.39
CA LYS A 286 -18.32 -10.56 -11.60
C LYS A 286 -19.00 -11.04 -12.88
N THR A 287 -18.22 -11.25 -13.93
CA THR A 287 -18.66 -11.97 -15.13
C THR A 287 -17.98 -13.35 -15.16
N PRO A 288 -18.47 -14.31 -15.97
CA PRO A 288 -17.81 -15.60 -16.12
C PRO A 288 -16.34 -15.50 -16.57
N GLU A 289 -15.98 -14.41 -17.25
CA GLU A 289 -14.67 -14.20 -17.88
C GLU A 289 -13.77 -13.23 -17.11
N LYS A 290 -14.34 -12.39 -16.22
CA LYS A 290 -13.59 -11.33 -15.55
C LYS A 290 -14.16 -11.02 -14.16
N LEU A 291 -13.25 -10.96 -13.19
CA LEU A 291 -13.49 -10.36 -11.88
C LEU A 291 -12.86 -8.97 -11.85
N SER A 292 -13.65 -7.95 -11.54
CA SER A 292 -13.17 -6.57 -11.40
C SER A 292 -13.61 -6.02 -10.06
N ILE A 293 -12.73 -6.13 -9.06
CA ILE A 293 -12.96 -5.58 -7.72
C ILE A 293 -12.79 -4.06 -7.75
N THR A 294 -13.71 -3.33 -7.12
CA THR A 294 -13.74 -1.86 -7.11
C THR A 294 -13.95 -1.27 -5.71
N HIS A 295 -14.33 -2.09 -4.73
CA HIS A 295 -14.59 -1.63 -3.36
C HIS A 295 -14.23 -2.71 -2.34
N ALA A 296 -13.92 -2.28 -1.12
CA ALA A 296 -13.56 -3.14 0.00
C ALA A 296 -14.22 -2.66 1.31
N SER A 297 -14.52 -3.59 2.19
CA SER A 297 -15.01 -3.35 3.55
C SER A 297 -14.41 -4.38 4.51
N ILE A 298 -14.59 -4.17 5.82
CA ILE A 298 -14.21 -5.14 6.85
C ILE A 298 -15.49 -5.67 7.48
N SER A 299 -15.68 -6.99 7.52
CA SER A 299 -16.76 -7.61 8.28
C SER A 299 -16.56 -7.36 9.78
N LEU A 300 -17.63 -6.97 10.46
CA LEU A 300 -17.73 -6.91 11.91
C LEU A 300 -18.30 -8.22 12.49
N GLY A 301 -18.41 -9.25 11.66
CA GLY A 301 -19.13 -10.50 11.92
C GLY A 301 -20.35 -10.64 10.99
N GLY A 302 -20.43 -11.76 10.27
CA GLY A 302 -21.46 -12.01 9.28
C GLY A 302 -21.48 -10.92 8.19
N TRP A 303 -22.68 -10.49 7.82
CA TRP A 303 -22.90 -9.50 6.74
C TRP A 303 -22.86 -8.04 7.19
N VAL A 304 -22.62 -7.78 8.48
CA VAL A 304 -22.41 -6.41 8.98
C VAL A 304 -20.98 -6.00 8.68
N VAL A 305 -20.80 -4.89 7.98
CA VAL A 305 -19.49 -4.41 7.53
C VAL A 305 -19.26 -2.97 7.92
N ILE A 306 -17.98 -2.60 8.07
CA ILE A 306 -17.53 -1.21 8.14
C ILE A 306 -16.72 -0.87 6.89
N HIS A 307 -17.00 0.27 6.27
CA HIS A 307 -16.34 0.72 5.04
C HIS A 307 -16.28 2.23 4.95
N SER A 308 -15.28 2.74 4.21
CA SER A 308 -15.31 4.12 3.72
C SER A 308 -15.99 4.15 2.36
N SER A 309 -17.19 4.73 2.28
CA SER A 309 -18.01 4.71 1.08
C SER A 309 -18.19 6.09 0.47
N ARG A 310 -18.08 6.17 -0.87
CA ARG A 310 -18.44 7.36 -1.65
C ARG A 310 -19.92 7.72 -1.48
N SER A 311 -20.82 6.74 -1.44
CA SER A 311 -22.28 6.97 -1.34
C SER A 311 -22.70 7.51 0.02
N ARG A 312 -21.90 7.25 1.06
CA ARG A 312 -22.09 7.77 2.42
C ARG A 312 -21.19 8.97 2.75
N ASN A 313 -20.26 9.32 1.85
CA ASN A 313 -19.23 10.34 2.05
C ASN A 313 -18.35 10.13 3.30
N GLY A 314 -17.95 8.89 3.59
CA GLY A 314 -17.08 8.58 4.73
C GLY A 314 -17.20 7.17 5.29
N VAL A 315 -16.68 6.98 6.49
CA VAL A 315 -16.66 5.68 7.20
C VAL A 315 -17.93 5.43 7.99
N TYR A 316 -18.65 4.35 7.65
CA TYR A 316 -19.91 3.95 8.30
C TYR A 316 -20.06 2.44 8.36
N ILE A 317 -21.05 1.98 9.13
CA ILE A 317 -21.45 0.57 9.20
C ILE A 317 -22.69 0.39 8.34
N ASP A 318 -22.71 -0.66 7.52
CA ASP A 318 -23.86 -1.10 6.73
C ASP A 318 -24.03 -2.62 6.89
N ASN A 319 -25.22 -3.14 6.55
CA ASN A 319 -25.44 -4.56 6.35
C ASN A 319 -25.48 -4.85 4.84
N VAL A 320 -24.58 -5.70 4.37
CA VAL A 320 -24.45 -6.04 2.95
C VAL A 320 -25.76 -6.58 2.37
N GLN A 321 -26.53 -7.37 3.14
CA GLN A 321 -27.76 -7.98 2.63
C GLN A 321 -28.93 -6.99 2.51
N GLU A 322 -28.90 -5.92 3.29
CA GLU A 322 -29.95 -4.89 3.35
C GLU A 322 -29.73 -3.76 2.34
N VAL A 323 -28.49 -3.55 1.90
CA VAL A 323 -28.11 -2.50 0.96
C VAL A 323 -27.97 -3.10 -0.44
N GLU A 324 -28.95 -2.86 -1.31
CA GLU A 324 -29.06 -3.44 -2.67
C GLU A 324 -27.74 -3.41 -3.46
N HIS A 325 -27.12 -2.23 -3.61
CA HIS A 325 -25.89 -2.13 -4.37
C HIS A 325 -24.71 -2.90 -3.76
N LEU A 326 -24.65 -3.08 -2.44
CA LEU A 326 -23.60 -3.90 -1.78
C LEU A 326 -23.88 -5.38 -1.97
N ARG A 327 -25.14 -5.81 -1.84
CA ARG A 327 -25.56 -7.20 -2.08
C ARG A 327 -25.27 -7.62 -3.52
N ASP A 328 -25.67 -6.80 -4.47
CA ASP A 328 -25.63 -7.14 -5.89
C ASP A 328 -24.22 -7.08 -6.47
N SER A 329 -23.32 -6.31 -5.83
CA SER A 329 -21.91 -6.23 -6.22
C SER A 329 -20.97 -7.07 -5.35
N PHE A 330 -21.47 -7.83 -4.36
CA PHE A 330 -20.63 -8.72 -3.56
C PHE A 330 -19.86 -9.69 -4.46
N ALA A 331 -18.54 -9.75 -4.27
CA ALA A 331 -17.65 -10.52 -5.12
C ALA A 331 -16.99 -11.70 -4.38
N ALA A 332 -16.39 -11.44 -3.21
CA ALA A 332 -15.68 -12.41 -2.38
C ALA A 332 -15.47 -11.86 -0.95
N ALA A 333 -15.13 -12.74 0.00
CA ALA A 333 -14.59 -12.37 1.30
C ALA A 333 -13.23 -13.04 1.51
N ILE A 334 -12.25 -12.32 2.04
CA ILE A 334 -10.86 -12.75 2.20
C ILE A 334 -10.51 -12.79 3.70
N ARG A 335 -10.01 -13.93 4.17
CA ARG A 335 -9.58 -14.10 5.56
C ARG A 335 -8.05 -14.05 5.68
N TYR A 336 -7.56 -12.91 6.17
CA TYR A 336 -6.13 -12.70 6.45
C TYR A 336 -5.67 -13.29 7.79
N ILE A 337 -6.60 -13.44 8.76
CA ILE A 337 -6.32 -13.95 10.11
C ILE A 337 -7.08 -15.28 10.26
N PRO A 338 -6.37 -16.43 10.29
CA PRO A 338 -6.97 -17.77 10.22
C PRO A 338 -7.94 -18.06 11.36
#